data_AF-B9VRQ9-F1
#
_entry.id   AF-B9VRQ9-F1
#
_cell.length_a   1.000
_cell.length_b   1.000
_cell.length_c   1.000
_cell.angle_alpha   90.00
_cell.angle_beta   90.00
_cell.angle_gamma   90.00
#
_symmetry.space_group_name_H-M   'P 1'
#
loop_
_entity.id
_entity.type
_entity.pdbx_description
1 polymer ?
#
loop_
_entity_poly.entity_id
_entity_poly.type
_entity_poly.pdbx_seq_one_letter_code
_entity_poly.pdbx_strand_id
1 'polypeptide(L)'
;RGSSIEDRWIGFGLSKILWDVFGKHWLGAGRVQTPVLGWIIDRYNEWRNGIGYNIYITLPHGLKLRIHVDTRSDAERIASEAERGLRVVRVEEAIEELNPLPPYTTESLIYDASRLLGYTSDKTMRIAQELFENGLITYHRTEVPR
;
A
#
# COMPACT_ATOMS: atom_id res chain seq x y z
N ARG A 1 -22.31 -19.73 5.77
CA ARG A 1 -22.79 -19.88 7.18
C ARG A 1 -21.77 -20.53 8.10
N GLY A 2 -20.77 -21.31 7.62
CA GLY A 2 -19.72 -21.89 8.45
C GLY A 2 -18.62 -20.91 8.92
N SER A 3 -18.20 -19.98 8.06
CA SER A 3 -17.11 -19.02 8.35
C SER A 3 -17.34 -18.16 9.59
N SER A 4 -18.57 -17.65 9.79
CA SER A 4 -18.88 -16.78 10.94
C SER A 4 -18.82 -17.51 12.29
N ILE A 5 -19.05 -18.82 12.29
CA ILE A 5 -18.97 -19.63 13.51
C ILE A 5 -17.49 -19.90 13.78
N GLU A 6 -16.76 -20.39 12.79
CA GLU A 6 -15.33 -20.67 12.88
C GLU A 6 -14.51 -19.46 13.32
N ASP A 7 -14.73 -18.28 12.73
CA ASP A 7 -14.05 -17.04 13.10
C ASP A 7 -14.30 -16.65 14.57
N ARG A 8 -15.50 -16.94 15.09
CA ARG A 8 -15.89 -16.64 16.47
C ARG A 8 -15.24 -17.60 17.46
N TRP A 9 -15.20 -18.90 17.14
CA TRP A 9 -14.54 -19.90 17.98
C TRP A 9 -13.02 -19.66 18.05
N ILE A 10 -12.39 -19.42 16.90
CA ILE A 10 -10.96 -19.12 16.80
C ILE A 10 -10.65 -17.81 17.54
N GLY A 11 -11.45 -16.76 17.34
CA GLY A 11 -11.24 -15.47 17.97
C GLY A 11 -11.35 -15.51 19.49
N PHE A 12 -12.38 -16.17 20.05
CA PHE A 12 -12.52 -16.30 21.50
C PHE A 12 -11.43 -17.16 22.14
N GLY A 13 -11.00 -18.24 21.46
CA GLY A 13 -9.91 -19.09 21.94
C GLY A 13 -8.58 -18.34 21.99
N LEU A 14 -8.19 -17.68 20.90
CA LEU A 14 -6.96 -16.89 20.83
C LEU A 14 -6.97 -15.69 21.78
N SER A 15 -8.09 -14.99 21.92
CA SER A 15 -8.22 -13.88 22.88
C SER A 15 -8.00 -14.33 24.32
N LYS A 16 -8.53 -15.50 24.73
CA LYS A 16 -8.26 -16.02 26.09
C LYS A 16 -6.78 -16.28 26.33
N ILE A 17 -6.10 -16.91 25.37
CA ILE A 17 -4.65 -17.14 25.44
C ILE A 17 -3.90 -15.81 25.57
N LEU A 18 -4.27 -14.79 24.80
CA LEU A 18 -3.67 -13.46 24.91
C LEU A 18 -3.91 -12.81 26.28
N TRP A 19 -5.09 -13.00 26.88
CA TRP A 19 -5.39 -12.47 28.20
C TRP A 19 -4.57 -13.16 29.29
N ASP A 20 -4.42 -14.48 29.21
CA ASP A 20 -3.63 -15.25 30.17
C ASP A 20 -2.13 -14.91 30.09
N VAL A 21 -1.61 -14.70 28.86
CA VAL A 21 -0.20 -14.37 28.64
C VAL A 21 0.14 -12.92 29.00
N PHE A 22 -0.72 -11.95 28.65
CA PHE A 22 -0.40 -10.53 28.76
C PHE A 22 -1.15 -9.80 29.88
N GLY A 23 -2.12 -10.44 30.54
CA GLY A 23 -2.95 -9.84 31.61
C GLY A 23 -3.88 -8.71 31.12
N LYS A 24 -4.12 -8.60 29.82
CA LYS A 24 -4.86 -7.49 29.19
C LYS A 24 -6.14 -7.99 28.53
N HIS A 25 -7.27 -7.82 29.22
CA HIS A 25 -8.58 -8.31 28.78
C HIS A 25 -9.19 -7.57 27.57
N TRP A 26 -8.56 -6.50 27.10
CA TRP A 26 -8.99 -5.79 25.89
C TRP A 26 -8.28 -6.27 24.60
N LEU A 27 -7.41 -7.28 24.69
CA LEU A 27 -6.73 -7.83 23.52
C LEU A 27 -7.66 -8.76 22.73
N GLY A 28 -7.86 -8.44 21.45
CA GLY A 28 -8.59 -9.24 20.48
C GLY A 28 -7.62 -9.92 19.51
N ALA A 29 -7.89 -11.17 19.14
CA ALA A 29 -7.27 -11.80 17.98
C ALA A 29 -8.34 -12.41 17.09
N GLY A 30 -8.12 -12.37 15.78
CA GLY A 30 -9.08 -12.85 14.80
C GLY A 30 -8.36 -13.35 13.55
N ARG A 31 -8.92 -14.38 12.91
CA ARG A 31 -8.30 -15.06 11.76
C ARG A 31 -7.93 -14.11 10.62
N VAL A 32 -8.72 -13.05 10.41
CA VAL A 32 -8.47 -12.02 9.39
C VAL A 32 -7.70 -10.81 9.96
N GLN A 33 -8.02 -10.38 11.18
CA GLN A 33 -7.42 -9.19 11.80
C GLN A 33 -5.94 -9.40 12.16
N THR A 34 -5.56 -10.60 12.59
CA THR A 34 -4.19 -10.91 13.01
C THR A 34 -3.19 -10.90 11.83
N PRO A 35 -3.46 -11.54 10.68
CA PRO A 35 -2.60 -11.40 9.49
C PRO A 35 -2.53 -9.97 8.95
N VAL A 36 -3.66 -9.24 8.95
CA VAL A 36 -3.68 -7.83 8.50
C VAL A 36 -2.80 -6.96 9.38
N LEU A 37 -2.85 -7.13 10.71
CA LEU A 37 -1.93 -6.45 11.62
C LEU A 37 -0.47 -6.85 11.36
N GLY A 38 -0.22 -8.13 11.06
CA GLY A 38 1.08 -8.63 10.63
C GLY A 38 1.63 -7.87 9.42
N TRP A 39 0.84 -7.74 8.35
CA TRP A 39 1.25 -6.98 7.16
C TRP A 39 1.56 -5.51 7.46
N ILE A 40 0.81 -4.87 8.35
CA ILE A 40 1.09 -3.49 8.77
C ILE A 40 2.44 -3.42 9.50
N ILE A 41 2.73 -4.38 10.39
CA ILE A 41 4.00 -4.48 11.12
C ILE A 41 5.15 -4.74 10.14
N ASP A 42 4.97 -5.64 9.17
CA ASP A 42 5.98 -5.94 8.15
C ASP A 42 6.31 -4.70 7.33
N ARG A 43 5.28 -3.98 6.85
CA ARG A 43 5.46 -2.71 6.13
C ARG A 43 6.14 -1.64 6.99
N TYR A 44 5.83 -1.59 8.28
CA TYR A 44 6.50 -0.69 9.22
C TYR A 44 7.99 -1.06 9.39
N ASN A 45 8.30 -2.34 9.51
CA ASN A 45 9.67 -2.83 9.63
C ASN A 45 10.47 -2.58 8.34
N GLU A 46 9.88 -2.81 7.18
CA GLU A 46 10.46 -2.43 5.88
C GLU A 46 10.77 -0.92 5.83
N TRP A 47 9.80 -0.08 6.21
CA TRP A 47 10.03 1.36 6.28
C TRP A 47 11.15 1.73 7.26
N ARG A 48 11.16 1.11 8.44
CA ARG A 48 12.18 1.32 9.48
C ARG A 48 13.58 0.91 9.00
N ASN A 49 13.68 -0.21 8.27
CA ASN A 49 14.94 -0.69 7.73
C ASN A 49 15.38 0.11 6.51
N GLY A 50 14.45 0.67 5.75
CA GLY A 50 14.71 1.57 4.61
C GLY A 50 15.01 3.02 5.02
N ILE A 51 15.29 3.27 6.30
CA ILE A 51 15.77 4.58 6.76
C ILE A 51 17.23 4.71 6.32
N GLY A 52 17.41 5.47 5.24
CA GLY A 52 18.72 5.81 4.68
C GLY A 52 18.81 7.29 4.31
N TYR A 53 19.90 7.63 3.64
CA TYR A 53 20.19 8.97 3.15
C TYR A 53 19.69 9.13 1.71
N ASN A 54 19.00 10.24 1.44
CA ASN A 54 18.63 10.62 0.08
C ASN A 54 19.55 11.75 -0.37
N ILE A 55 20.25 11.52 -1.48
CA ILE A 55 21.10 12.51 -2.13
C ILE A 55 20.29 13.10 -3.28
N TYR A 56 20.21 14.43 -3.31
CA TYR A 56 19.57 15.17 -4.40
C TYR A 56 20.65 15.88 -5.22
N ILE A 57 20.84 15.45 -6.46
CA ILE A 57 21.77 16.08 -7.39
C ILE A 57 20.95 16.88 -8.39
N THR A 58 21.22 18.18 -8.47
CA THR A 58 20.60 19.06 -9.46
C THR A 58 21.53 19.17 -10.67
N LEU A 59 21.10 18.61 -11.79
CA LEU A 59 21.76 18.71 -13.08
C LEU A 59 21.41 20.02 -13.79
N PRO A 60 22.17 20.40 -14.84
CA PRO A 60 21.78 21.49 -15.73
C PRO A 60 20.36 21.31 -16.27
N HIS A 61 19.68 22.42 -16.58
CA HIS A 61 18.28 22.44 -17.04
C HIS A 61 17.24 21.97 -16.01
N GLY A 62 17.60 21.91 -14.72
CA GLY A 62 16.64 21.69 -13.62
C GLY A 62 16.27 20.23 -13.37
N LEU A 63 16.94 19.28 -14.03
CA LEU A 63 16.77 17.86 -13.79
C LEU A 63 17.28 17.50 -12.38
N LYS A 64 16.45 16.81 -11.59
CA LYS A 64 16.80 16.36 -10.23
C LYS A 64 16.96 14.85 -10.22
N LEU A 65 18.16 14.37 -9.89
CA LEU A 65 18.40 12.97 -9.61
C LEU A 65 18.29 12.73 -8.12
N ARG A 66 17.52 11.71 -7.74
CA ARG A 66 17.42 11.21 -6.37
C ARG A 66 18.12 9.86 -6.29
N ILE A 67 19.14 9.78 -5.44
CA ILE A 67 19.86 8.54 -5.14
C ILE A 67 19.63 8.20 -3.68
N HIS A 68 19.22 6.97 -3.38
CA HIS A 68 19.03 6.47 -2.02
C HIS A 68 20.20 5.56 -1.64
N VAL A 69 20.75 5.76 -0.44
CA VAL A 69 21.83 4.93 0.11
C VAL A 69 21.63 4.71 1.61
N ASP A 70 22.02 3.54 2.10
CA ASP A 70 21.80 3.18 3.51
C ASP A 70 22.82 3.83 4.44
N THR A 71 24.06 4.01 3.98
CA THR A 71 25.17 4.48 4.81
C THR A 71 25.54 5.94 4.53
N ARG A 72 25.87 6.69 5.58
CA ARG A 72 26.35 8.07 5.48
C ARG A 72 27.65 8.19 4.67
N SER A 73 28.59 7.27 4.89
CA SER A 73 29.88 7.22 4.17
C SER A 73 29.69 7.13 2.66
N ASP A 74 28.78 6.25 2.20
CA ASP A 74 28.44 6.14 0.78
C ASP A 74 27.76 7.40 0.26
N ALA A 75 26.89 8.02 1.06
CA ALA A 75 26.26 9.28 0.68
C ALA A 75 27.28 10.40 0.43
N GLU A 76 28.24 10.55 1.35
CA GLU A 76 29.31 11.55 1.25
C GLU A 76 30.25 11.25 0.06
N ARG A 77 30.58 9.97 -0.17
CA ARG A 77 31.38 9.54 -1.31
C ARG A 77 30.71 9.86 -2.65
N ILE A 78 29.43 9.49 -2.80
CA ILE A 78 28.68 9.75 -4.04
C ILE A 78 28.49 11.25 -4.26
N ALA A 79 28.22 12.02 -3.21
CA ALA A 79 28.12 13.48 -3.31
C ALA A 79 29.45 14.10 -3.79
N SER A 80 30.58 13.67 -3.23
CA SER A 80 31.91 14.15 -3.64
C SER A 80 32.24 13.74 -5.08
N GLU A 81 31.92 12.51 -5.49
CA GLU A 81 32.10 12.06 -6.87
C GLU A 81 31.23 12.86 -7.85
N ALA A 82 30.00 13.19 -7.47
CA ALA A 82 29.10 14.00 -8.29
C ALA A 82 29.60 15.45 -8.46
N GLU A 83 30.23 16.05 -7.44
CA GLU A 83 30.85 17.39 -7.53
C GLU A 83 32.01 17.43 -8.54
N ARG A 84 32.73 16.33 -8.73
CA ARG A 84 33.82 16.23 -9.73
C ARG A 84 33.31 16.25 -11.17
N GLY A 85 32.00 16.11 -11.37
CA GLY A 85 31.33 16.19 -12.65
C GLY A 85 30.64 14.89 -13.03
N LEU A 86 29.46 15.02 -13.63
CA LEU A 86 28.67 13.90 -14.15
C LEU A 86 28.69 13.92 -15.67
N ARG A 87 28.82 12.74 -16.28
CA ARG A 87 28.75 12.57 -17.73
C ARG A 87 27.57 11.69 -18.08
N VAL A 88 26.68 12.20 -18.93
CA VAL A 88 25.59 11.41 -19.51
C VAL A 88 26.19 10.42 -20.50
N VAL A 89 25.95 9.12 -20.28
CA VAL A 89 26.51 8.05 -21.11
C VAL A 89 25.55 7.67 -22.25
N ARG A 90 24.24 7.78 -22.03
CA ARG A 90 23.21 7.40 -22.99
C ARG A 90 21.92 8.19 -22.73
N VAL A 91 21.23 8.53 -23.81
CA VAL A 91 19.87 9.07 -23.78
C VAL A 91 19.05 8.21 -24.74
N GLU A 92 17.90 7.75 -24.28
CA GLU A 92 16.96 6.93 -25.06
C GLU A 92 15.60 7.62 -25.05
N GLU A 93 14.95 7.63 -26.20
CA GLU A 93 13.58 8.11 -26.36
C GLU A 93 12.72 6.91 -26.72
N ALA A 94 11.64 6.72 -25.96
CA ALA A 94 10.68 5.65 -26.15
C ALA A 94 9.29 6.25 -26.31
N ILE A 95 8.55 5.78 -27.31
CA ILE A 95 7.14 6.09 -27.47
C ILE A 95 6.37 5.02 -26.72
N GLU A 96 5.71 5.39 -25.63
CA GLU A 96 4.81 4.50 -24.90
C GLU A 96 3.36 4.73 -25.35
N GLU A 97 2.71 3.67 -25.81
CA GLU A 97 1.27 3.69 -26.03
C GLU A 97 0.54 3.43 -24.70
N LEU A 98 -0.19 4.44 -24.22
CA LEU A 98 -1.01 4.32 -23.03
C LEU A 98 -2.38 3.75 -23.40
N ASN A 99 -2.60 2.48 -23.05
CA ASN A 99 -3.91 1.84 -23.18
C ASN A 99 -4.90 2.41 -22.16
N PRO A 100 -6.21 2.41 -22.47
CA PRO A 100 -7.23 2.77 -21.49
C PRO A 100 -7.17 1.83 -20.28
N LEU A 101 -7.53 2.37 -19.11
CA LEU A 101 -7.62 1.59 -17.90
C LEU A 101 -8.70 0.50 -18.04
N PRO A 102 -8.48 -0.69 -17.46
CA PRO A 102 -9.51 -1.71 -17.45
C PRO A 102 -10.74 -1.26 -16.65
N PRO A 103 -11.91 -1.87 -16.89
CA PRO A 103 -13.08 -1.69 -16.05
C PRO A 103 -12.79 -2.01 -14.57
N TYR A 104 -13.51 -1.35 -13.67
CA TYR A 104 -13.31 -1.54 -12.23
C TYR A 104 -13.69 -2.95 -11.77
N THR A 105 -12.84 -3.54 -10.93
CA THR A 105 -13.19 -4.64 -10.02
C THR A 105 -13.58 -4.05 -8.67
N THR A 106 -14.08 -4.89 -7.75
CA THR A 106 -14.41 -4.43 -6.39
C THR A 106 -13.19 -3.81 -5.70
N GLU A 107 -12.03 -4.44 -5.86
CA GLU A 107 -10.80 -4.01 -5.20
C GLU A 107 -10.26 -2.70 -5.79
N SER A 108 -10.21 -2.58 -7.12
CA SER A 108 -9.72 -1.35 -7.76
C SER A 108 -10.67 -0.17 -7.53
N LEU A 109 -11.99 -0.41 -7.48
CA LEU A 109 -12.97 0.61 -7.10
C LEU A 109 -12.75 1.12 -5.67
N ILE A 110 -12.60 0.21 -4.70
CA ILE A 110 -12.37 0.57 -3.30
C ILE A 110 -11.03 1.31 -3.16
N TYR A 111 -9.99 0.84 -3.84
CA TYR A 111 -8.66 1.45 -3.81
C TYR A 111 -8.69 2.88 -4.35
N ASP A 112 -9.28 3.10 -5.53
CA ASP A 112 -9.35 4.43 -6.14
C ASP A 112 -10.27 5.38 -5.36
N ALA A 113 -11.41 4.90 -4.85
CA ALA A 113 -12.28 5.71 -4.00
C ALA A 113 -11.58 6.15 -2.71
N SER A 114 -10.74 5.30 -2.11
CA SER A 114 -9.92 5.67 -0.96
C SER A 114 -8.84 6.69 -1.36
N ARG A 115 -8.10 6.43 -2.43
CA ARG A 115 -6.97 7.27 -2.89
C ARG A 115 -7.42 8.65 -3.39
N LEU A 116 -8.51 8.71 -4.15
CA LEU A 116 -8.97 9.92 -4.85
C LEU A 116 -10.01 10.70 -4.04
N LEU A 117 -10.91 10.01 -3.33
CA LEU A 117 -12.05 10.63 -2.63
C LEU A 117 -11.92 10.55 -1.10
N GLY A 118 -10.93 9.83 -0.56
CA GLY A 118 -10.76 9.63 0.88
C GLY A 118 -11.87 8.80 1.52
N TYR A 119 -12.59 7.97 0.75
CA TYR A 119 -13.71 7.19 1.26
C TYR A 119 -13.22 5.89 1.91
N THR A 120 -13.84 5.52 3.03
CA THR A 120 -13.65 4.19 3.61
C THR A 120 -14.28 3.13 2.71
N SER A 121 -13.79 1.90 2.79
CA SER A 121 -14.35 0.75 2.08
C SER A 121 -15.86 0.63 2.29
N ASP A 122 -16.33 0.74 3.53
CA ASP A 122 -17.75 0.65 3.88
C ASP A 122 -18.59 1.76 3.21
N LYS A 123 -18.05 2.99 3.14
CA LYS A 123 -18.74 4.11 2.50
C LYS A 123 -18.83 3.88 0.98
N THR A 124 -17.72 3.50 0.35
CA THR A 124 -17.66 3.21 -1.08
C THR A 124 -18.65 2.11 -1.46
N MET A 125 -18.67 1.00 -0.70
CA MET A 125 -19.56 -0.12 -0.97
C MET A 125 -21.03 0.22 -0.77
N ARG A 126 -21.36 1.09 0.20
CA ARG A 126 -22.74 1.57 0.40
C ARG A 126 -23.22 2.42 -0.77
N ILE A 127 -22.40 3.38 -1.21
CA ILE A 127 -22.73 4.24 -2.35
C ILE A 127 -22.86 3.40 -3.63
N ALA A 128 -21.94 2.47 -3.87
CA ALA A 128 -22.00 1.59 -5.03
C ALA A 128 -23.25 0.69 -5.01
N GLN A 129 -23.68 0.23 -3.83
CA GLN A 129 -24.93 -0.50 -3.68
C GLN A 129 -26.14 0.36 -4.05
N GLU A 130 -26.20 1.60 -3.55
CA GLU A 130 -27.28 2.54 -3.87
C GLU A 130 -27.33 2.86 -5.37
N LEU A 131 -26.18 3.11 -6.01
CA LEU A 131 -26.09 3.35 -7.45
C LEU A 131 -26.57 2.13 -8.26
N PHE A 132 -26.24 0.92 -7.83
CA PHE A 132 -26.68 -0.32 -8.48
C PHE A 132 -28.19 -0.50 -8.34
N GLU A 133 -28.76 -0.28 -7.15
CA GLU A 133 -30.19 -0.38 -6.88
C GLU A 133 -31.01 0.64 -7.68
N ASN A 134 -30.42 1.81 -7.97
CA ASN A 134 -31.01 2.83 -8.85
C ASN A 134 -30.75 2.59 -10.36
N GLY A 135 -30.07 1.49 -10.74
CA GLY A 135 -29.79 1.15 -12.13
C GLY A 135 -28.74 2.04 -12.81
N LEU A 136 -27.92 2.77 -12.04
CA LEU A 136 -26.91 3.68 -12.56
C LEU A 136 -25.57 2.98 -12.88
N ILE A 137 -25.33 1.83 -12.26
CA ILE A 137 -24.14 0.99 -12.50
C ILE A 137 -24.49 -0.50 -12.55
N THR A 138 -23.57 -1.33 -13.02
CA THR A 138 -23.67 -2.79 -12.93
C THR A 138 -23.26 -3.29 -11.54
N TYR A 139 -23.44 -4.59 -11.28
CA TYR A 139 -23.14 -5.18 -9.98
C TYR A 139 -21.65 -5.06 -9.63
N HIS A 140 -21.34 -4.25 -8.61
CA HIS A 140 -19.99 -3.80 -8.28
C HIS A 140 -19.17 -4.81 -7.47
N ARG A 141 -19.78 -5.86 -6.93
CA ARG A 141 -19.08 -6.95 -6.20
C ARG A 141 -18.62 -8.04 -7.19
N THR A 142 -17.62 -7.71 -8.00
CA THR A 142 -16.98 -8.60 -8.99
C THR A 142 -15.47 -8.67 -8.80
N GLU A 143 -14.90 -9.84 -9.07
CA GLU A 143 -13.46 -10.12 -9.10
C GLU A 143 -12.89 -10.04 -10.53
N VAL A 144 -13.76 -10.13 -11.54
CA VAL A 144 -13.37 -10.04 -12.95
C VAL A 144 -13.71 -8.66 -13.52
N PRO A 145 -12.77 -7.98 -14.20
CA PRO A 145 -13.09 -6.83 -15.03
C PRO A 145 -14.05 -7.30 -16.14
N ARG A 146 -15.19 -6.64 -16.28
CA ARG A 146 -16.14 -6.88 -17.36
C ARG A 146 -16.15 -5.73 -18.34
#